data_AF-A0A843JGQ5-F1
#
_entry.id   AF-A0A843JGQ5-F1
#
_cell.length_a   1.000
_cell.length_b   1.000
_cell.length_c   1.000
_cell.angle_alpha   90.00
_cell.angle_beta   90.00
_cell.angle_gamma   90.00
#
_symmetry.space_group_name_H-M   'P 1'
#
loop_
_entity.id
_entity.type
_entity.pdbx_description
1 polymer ?
#
loop_
_entity_poly.entity_id
_entity_poly.type
_entity_poly.pdbx_seq_one_letter_code
_entity_poly.pdbx_strand_id
1 'polypeptide(L)'
;MKDIINPNVEIPDDQVAMAFFRSVRWVNGVYCPKCKSYNINSRGNQGRTRRYVCKDCGANFNDFSGTIFHKSKIPLNVMLYILFNLDKKTTTQLSEELDYSRQCISRISKLFREKLLSNPEFFDLEE
;
A
#
# COMPACT_ATOMS: atom_id res chain seq x y z
N MET A 1 -3.25 -0.33 -18.01
CA MET A 1 -2.79 -1.30 -16.99
C MET A 1 -2.22 -2.48 -17.76
N LYS A 2 -1.17 -3.15 -17.29
CA LYS A 2 -0.82 -4.43 -17.90
C LYS A 2 -1.92 -5.41 -17.49
N ASP A 3 -2.60 -5.98 -18.48
CA ASP A 3 -3.56 -7.04 -18.23
C ASP A 3 -2.84 -8.22 -17.60
N ILE A 4 -3.44 -8.83 -16.58
CA ILE A 4 -2.90 -10.01 -15.90
C ILE A 4 -2.93 -11.12 -16.94
N ILE A 5 -1.76 -11.58 -17.40
CA ILE A 5 -1.67 -12.50 -18.54
C ILE A 5 -2.09 -13.93 -18.16
N ASN A 6 -2.02 -14.31 -16.88
CA ASN A 6 -2.46 -15.62 -16.44
C ASN A 6 -3.96 -15.62 -16.05
N PRO A 7 -4.86 -16.17 -16.88
CA PRO A 7 -6.30 -16.17 -16.62
C PRO A 7 -6.69 -17.05 -15.41
N ASN A 8 -5.77 -17.87 -14.90
CA ASN A 8 -6.00 -18.73 -13.74
C ASN A 8 -5.57 -18.07 -12.41
N VAL A 9 -5.05 -16.84 -12.45
CA VAL A 9 -4.61 -16.11 -11.26
C VAL A 9 -5.68 -15.11 -10.87
N GLU A 10 -6.43 -15.45 -9.82
CA GLU A 10 -7.40 -14.53 -9.24
C GLU A 10 -6.67 -13.46 -8.41
N ILE A 11 -6.68 -12.23 -8.92
CA ILE A 11 -6.13 -11.06 -8.22
C ILE A 11 -7.29 -10.32 -7.55
N PRO A 12 -7.10 -9.78 -6.33
CA PRO A 12 -8.10 -8.94 -5.69
C PRO A 12 -8.56 -7.80 -6.59
N ASP A 13 -9.81 -7.37 -6.40
CA ASP A 13 -10.27 -6.12 -7.00
C ASP A 13 -9.47 -4.91 -6.45
N ASP A 14 -9.25 -3.89 -7.28
CA ASP A 14 -8.47 -2.71 -6.89
C ASP A 14 -9.15 -1.91 -5.77
N GLN A 15 -10.48 -1.92 -5.68
CA GLN A 15 -11.20 -1.29 -4.57
C GLN A 15 -11.02 -2.08 -3.27
N VAL A 16 -10.99 -3.41 -3.33
CA VAL A 16 -10.66 -4.27 -2.18
C VAL A 16 -9.23 -3.97 -1.71
N ALA A 17 -8.28 -3.85 -2.64
CA ALA A 17 -6.92 -3.48 -2.31
C ALA A 17 -6.81 -2.09 -1.68
N MET A 18 -7.53 -1.11 -2.22
CA MET A 18 -7.59 0.23 -1.65
C MET A 18 -8.19 0.24 -0.24
N ALA A 19 -9.28 -0.50 -0.02
CA ALA A 19 -9.92 -0.62 1.26
C ALA A 19 -8.99 -1.25 2.30
N PHE A 20 -8.32 -2.34 1.94
CA PHE A 20 -7.34 -3.00 2.80
C PHE A 20 -6.18 -2.08 3.20
N PHE A 21 -5.53 -1.42 2.23
CA PHE A 21 -4.39 -0.55 2.58
C PHE A 21 -4.81 0.68 3.40
N ARG A 22 -6.03 1.20 3.18
CA ARG A 22 -6.58 2.26 4.02
C ARG A 22 -6.86 1.78 5.43
N SER A 23 -7.45 0.60 5.61
CA SER A 23 -7.78 0.09 6.95
C SER A 23 -6.52 -0.16 7.77
N VAL A 24 -5.49 -0.73 7.16
CA VAL A 24 -4.19 -0.92 7.82
C VAL A 24 -3.55 0.42 8.18
N ARG A 25 -3.49 1.35 7.23
CA ARG A 25 -2.81 2.64 7.44
C ARG A 25 -3.50 3.52 8.48
N TRP A 26 -4.83 3.51 8.50
CA TRP A 26 -5.65 4.40 9.33
C TRP A 26 -6.37 3.62 10.44
N VAL A 27 -5.78 2.52 10.91
CA VAL A 27 -6.32 1.71 12.02
C VAL A 27 -6.58 2.56 13.27
N ASN A 28 -5.71 3.53 13.54
CA ASN A 28 -5.81 4.48 14.66
C ASN A 28 -6.42 5.83 14.25
N GLY A 29 -7.08 5.90 13.10
CA GLY A 29 -7.58 7.14 12.52
C GLY A 29 -6.58 7.86 11.62
N VAL A 30 -7.06 8.89 10.91
CA VAL A 30 -6.23 9.65 9.97
C VAL A 30 -5.38 10.66 10.73
N TYR A 31 -4.06 10.56 10.58
CA TYR A 31 -3.09 11.48 11.17
C TYR A 31 -2.17 12.10 10.11
N CYS A 32 -1.57 13.23 10.45
CA CYS A 32 -0.62 13.92 9.58
C CYS A 32 0.71 13.16 9.54
N PRO A 33 1.19 12.70 8.38
CA PRO A 33 2.48 11.99 8.30
C PRO A 33 3.68 12.90 8.63
N LYS A 34 3.51 14.23 8.65
CA LYS A 34 4.58 15.20 8.93
C LYS A 34 4.73 15.51 10.42
N CYS A 35 3.63 15.82 11.12
CA CYS A 35 3.66 16.23 12.53
C CYS A 35 2.92 15.28 13.48
N LYS A 36 2.41 14.15 12.97
CA LYS A 36 1.67 13.11 13.72
C LYS A 36 0.36 13.58 14.39
N SER A 37 -0.09 14.81 14.14
CA SER A 37 -1.38 15.33 14.62
C SER A 37 -2.59 14.63 13.98
N TYR A 38 -3.64 14.43 14.78
CA TYR A 38 -4.96 13.96 14.35
C TYR A 38 -5.94 15.09 13.98
N ASN A 39 -5.52 16.35 14.08
CA ASN A 39 -6.34 17.52 13.71
C ASN A 39 -6.40 17.68 12.18
N ILE A 40 -7.15 16.80 11.53
CA ILE A 40 -7.19 16.63 10.08
C ILE A 40 -8.53 17.08 9.51
N ASN A 41 -8.48 17.84 8.41
CA ASN A 41 -9.66 18.10 7.58
C ASN A 41 -9.61 17.28 6.29
N SER A 42 -10.73 16.64 5.94
CA SER A 42 -10.89 15.96 4.65
C SER A 42 -11.19 16.97 3.54
N ARG A 43 -10.53 16.82 2.38
CA ARG A 43 -10.68 17.67 1.19
C ARG A 43 -11.33 16.91 0.02
N GLY A 44 -12.09 15.87 0.35
CA GLY A 44 -12.75 14.98 -0.62
C GLY A 44 -11.76 14.08 -1.36
N ASN A 45 -12.23 13.53 -2.48
CA ASN A 45 -11.46 12.56 -3.27
C ASN A 45 -10.72 13.23 -4.43
N GLN A 46 -9.59 12.64 -4.83
CA GLN A 46 -8.90 12.86 -6.09
C GLN A 46 -8.65 11.49 -6.74
N GLY A 47 -9.44 11.19 -7.78
CA GLY A 47 -9.54 9.83 -8.29
C GLY A 47 -9.95 8.86 -7.17
N ARG A 48 -9.20 7.76 -7.03
CA ARG A 48 -9.42 6.76 -5.97
C ARG A 48 -8.87 7.15 -4.59
N THR A 49 -8.14 8.25 -4.46
CA THR A 49 -7.48 8.65 -3.20
C THR A 49 -8.25 9.73 -2.46
N ARG A 50 -8.24 9.71 -1.13
CA ARG A 50 -8.74 10.80 -0.27
C ARG A 50 -7.64 11.81 -0.05
N ARG A 51 -8.00 13.10 -0.05
CA ARG A 51 -7.10 14.21 0.24
C ARG A 51 -7.37 14.76 1.63
N TYR A 52 -6.30 15.15 2.31
CA TYR A 52 -6.33 15.65 3.67
C TYR A 52 -5.46 16.88 3.80
N VAL A 53 -5.82 17.76 4.74
CA VAL A 53 -4.96 18.85 5.21
C VAL A 53 -4.87 18.78 6.73
N CYS A 54 -3.65 18.88 7.25
CA CYS A 54 -3.43 19.03 8.68
C CYS A 54 -3.68 20.49 9.09
N LYS A 55 -4.52 20.72 10.10
CA LYS A 55 -4.80 22.06 10.61
C LYS A 55 -3.66 22.64 11.44
N ASP A 56 -2.82 21.79 12.03
CA ASP A 56 -1.75 22.27 12.92
C ASP A 56 -0.48 22.68 12.15
N CYS A 57 -0.09 21.95 11.11
CA CYS A 57 1.13 22.26 10.33
C CYS A 57 0.87 22.66 8.87
N GLY A 58 -0.40 22.72 8.44
CA GLY A 58 -0.80 23.10 7.08
C GLY A 58 -0.46 22.09 5.98
N ALA A 59 0.15 20.95 6.31
CA ALA A 59 0.59 19.98 5.30
C ALA A 59 -0.60 19.33 4.57
N ASN A 60 -0.50 19.23 3.26
CA ASN A 60 -1.42 18.46 2.41
C ASN A 60 -0.89 17.04 2.22
N PHE A 61 -1.75 16.04 2.36
CA PHE A 61 -1.40 14.64 2.16
C PHE A 61 -2.59 13.82 1.66
N ASN A 62 -2.34 12.58 1.25
CA ASN A 62 -3.37 11.64 0.81
C ASN A 62 -3.12 10.25 1.43
N ASP A 63 -3.95 9.28 1.05
CA ASP A 63 -3.84 7.90 1.53
C ASP A 63 -2.47 7.24 1.29
N PHE A 64 -1.68 7.71 0.33
CA PHE A 64 -0.37 7.14 0.01
C PHE A 64 0.82 8.00 0.47
N SER A 65 0.61 9.23 0.94
CA SER A 65 1.70 10.12 1.34
C SER A 65 2.59 9.46 2.41
N GLY A 66 3.89 9.30 2.13
CA GLY A 66 4.82 8.65 3.05
C GLY A 66 4.69 7.12 3.11
N THR A 67 3.99 6.48 2.17
CA THR A 67 3.97 5.01 2.01
C THR A 67 4.85 4.55 0.84
N ILE A 68 5.12 3.25 0.80
CA ILE A 68 5.71 2.56 -0.37
C ILE A 68 4.84 2.65 -1.64
N PHE A 69 3.56 2.99 -1.51
CA PHE A 69 2.63 3.16 -2.64
C PHE A 69 2.79 4.52 -3.32
N HIS A 70 3.41 5.48 -2.65
CA HIS A 70 3.59 6.83 -3.17
C HIS A 70 4.39 6.81 -4.48
N LYS A 71 3.79 7.34 -5.56
CA LYS A 71 4.36 7.38 -6.92
C LYS A 71 4.69 5.99 -7.52
N SER A 72 4.20 4.90 -6.94
CA SER A 72 4.37 3.58 -7.57
C SER A 72 3.50 3.49 -8.83
N LYS A 73 4.07 2.92 -9.89
CA LYS A 73 3.34 2.57 -11.13
C LYS A 73 2.68 1.18 -11.05
N ILE A 74 2.92 0.44 -9.96
CA ILE A 74 2.35 -0.88 -9.76
C ILE A 74 0.94 -0.73 -9.17
N PRO A 75 -0.08 -1.38 -9.76
CA PRO A 75 -1.44 -1.39 -9.22
C PRO A 75 -1.50 -1.89 -7.77
N LEU A 76 -2.47 -1.40 -6.99
CA LEU A 76 -2.55 -1.80 -5.57
C LEU A 76 -2.99 -3.25 -5.41
N ASN A 77 -3.88 -3.73 -6.26
CA ASN A 77 -4.28 -5.13 -6.22
C ASN A 77 -3.11 -6.09 -6.49
N VAL A 78 -2.23 -5.76 -7.42
CA VAL A 78 -0.98 -6.52 -7.65
C VAL A 78 -0.09 -6.47 -6.41
N MET A 79 0.07 -5.28 -5.80
CA MET A 79 0.82 -5.16 -4.55
C MET A 79 0.22 -5.98 -3.41
N LEU A 80 -1.10 -5.97 -3.29
CA LEU A 80 -1.83 -6.74 -2.27
C LEU A 80 -1.65 -8.24 -2.50
N TYR A 81 -1.75 -8.68 -3.75
CA TYR A 81 -1.51 -10.07 -4.14
C TYR A 81 -0.10 -10.52 -3.74
N ILE A 82 0.92 -9.72 -4.05
CA ILE A 82 2.31 -10.00 -3.66
C ILE A 82 2.40 -10.12 -2.15
N LEU A 83 1.87 -9.14 -1.40
CA LEU A 83 1.90 -9.12 0.07
C LEU A 83 1.35 -10.41 0.68
N PHE A 84 0.17 -10.87 0.24
CA PHE A 84 -0.47 -12.09 0.77
C PHE A 84 0.19 -13.41 0.33
N ASN A 85 1.12 -13.36 -0.62
CA ASN A 85 1.82 -14.52 -1.16
C ASN A 85 3.33 -14.50 -0.89
N LEU A 86 3.85 -13.52 -0.13
CA LEU A 86 5.28 -13.36 0.14
C LEU A 86 5.95 -14.61 0.74
N ASP A 87 5.22 -15.36 1.56
CA ASP A 87 5.73 -16.55 2.26
C ASP A 87 5.19 -17.86 1.66
N LYS A 88 4.35 -17.77 0.62
CA LYS A 88 3.73 -18.92 -0.06
C LYS A 88 4.33 -19.19 -1.43
N LYS A 89 4.91 -18.16 -2.07
CA LYS A 89 5.39 -18.21 -3.46
C LYS A 89 6.77 -17.60 -3.59
N THR A 90 7.55 -18.20 -4.48
CA THR A 90 8.86 -17.65 -4.88
C THR A 90 8.69 -16.42 -5.77
N THR A 91 9.74 -15.60 -5.86
CA THR A 91 9.81 -14.47 -6.82
C THR A 91 9.56 -14.91 -8.26
N THR A 92 9.96 -16.13 -8.63
CA THR A 92 9.75 -16.68 -9.97
C THR A 92 8.27 -16.98 -10.21
N GLN A 93 7.61 -17.69 -9.29
CA GLN A 93 6.17 -17.97 -9.39
C GLN A 93 5.34 -16.68 -9.48
N LEU A 94 5.63 -15.69 -8.62
CA LEU A 94 4.95 -14.39 -8.67
C LEU A 94 5.21 -13.63 -9.98
N SER A 95 6.42 -13.74 -10.54
CA SER A 95 6.80 -13.11 -11.80
C SER A 95 6.00 -13.71 -12.97
N GLU A 96 5.88 -15.03 -13.02
CA GLU A 96 5.12 -15.78 -14.03
C GLU A 96 3.61 -15.51 -13.92
N GLU A 97 3.06 -15.47 -12.70
CA GLU A 97 1.63 -15.24 -12.46
C GLU A 97 1.19 -13.81 -12.81
N LEU A 98 2.02 -12.81 -12.52
CA LEU A 98 1.65 -11.40 -12.60
C LEU A 98 2.15 -10.70 -13.87
N ASP A 99 2.94 -11.36 -14.71
CA ASP A 99 3.66 -10.75 -15.86
C ASP A 99 4.50 -9.50 -15.48
N TYR A 100 5.21 -9.61 -14.37
CA TYR A 100 6.23 -8.62 -13.99
C TYR A 100 7.60 -9.26 -13.97
N SER A 101 8.64 -8.49 -14.31
CA SER A 101 10.01 -9.00 -14.22
C SER A 101 10.35 -9.44 -12.80
N ARG A 102 11.19 -10.48 -12.67
CA ARG A 102 11.68 -10.96 -11.36
C ARG A 102 12.32 -9.83 -10.55
N GLN A 103 13.00 -8.87 -11.18
CA GLN A 103 13.56 -7.70 -10.49
C GLN A 103 12.46 -6.79 -9.92
N CYS A 104 11.36 -6.60 -10.64
CA CYS A 104 10.22 -5.82 -10.16
C CYS A 104 9.60 -6.48 -8.92
N ILE A 105 9.31 -7.78 -9.00
CA ILE A 105 8.76 -8.56 -7.87
C ILE A 105 9.72 -8.52 -6.68
N SER A 106 11.00 -8.83 -6.88
CA SER A 106 12.02 -8.82 -5.82
C SER A 106 12.10 -7.47 -5.10
N ARG A 107 12.07 -6.36 -5.86
CA ARG A 107 12.07 -5.01 -5.30
C ARG A 107 10.82 -4.75 -4.44
N ILE A 108 9.64 -5.16 -4.89
CA ILE A 108 8.38 -4.99 -4.13
C ILE A 108 8.40 -5.86 -2.87
N SER A 109 8.81 -7.12 -2.99
CA SER A 109 8.91 -8.04 -1.85
C SER A 109 9.87 -7.52 -0.79
N LYS A 110 11.03 -7.01 -1.21
CA LYS A 110 11.99 -6.37 -0.31
C LYS A 110 11.39 -5.14 0.37
N LEU A 111 10.71 -4.26 -0.37
CA LEU A 111 10.04 -3.09 0.20
C LEU A 111 9.00 -3.47 1.26
N PHE A 112 8.18 -4.50 1.02
CA PHE A 112 7.22 -4.97 2.01
C PHE A 112 7.90 -5.52 3.26
N ARG A 113 8.93 -6.36 3.09
CA ARG A 113 9.67 -6.91 4.23
C ARG A 113 10.29 -5.79 5.08
N GLU A 114 10.98 -4.84 4.46
CA GLU A 114 11.68 -3.78 5.19
C GLU A 114 10.77 -2.70 5.78
N LYS A 115 9.71 -2.31 5.08
CA LYS A 115 8.91 -1.11 5.44
C LYS A 115 7.56 -1.41 6.06
N LEU A 116 7.05 -2.62 5.88
CA LEU A 116 5.77 -3.04 6.44
C LEU A 116 5.95 -4.11 7.51
N LEU A 117 6.68 -5.19 7.22
CA LEU A 117 6.81 -6.34 8.13
C LEU A 117 7.92 -6.20 9.17
N SER A 118 8.85 -5.26 9.00
CA SER A 118 9.95 -5.02 9.94
C SER A 118 9.95 -3.58 10.47
N ASN A 119 8.83 -2.87 10.36
CA ASN A 119 8.70 -1.50 10.86
C ASN A 119 8.10 -1.53 12.28
N PRO A 120 8.87 -1.13 13.32
CA PRO A 120 8.40 -1.13 14.70
C PRO A 120 7.14 -0.29 14.92
N GLU A 121 6.95 0.80 14.18
CA GLU A 121 5.73 1.65 14.26
C GLU A 121 4.42 0.87 13.94
N PHE A 122 4.49 -0.32 13.34
CA PHE A 122 3.33 -1.20 13.08
C PHE A 122 3.21 -2.38 14.06
N PHE A 123 4.20 -2.59 14.93
CA PHE A 123 4.24 -3.64 15.95
C PHE A 123 4.21 -3.10 17.38
N ASP A 124 3.84 -1.82 17.57
CA ASP A 124 3.44 -1.32 18.88
C ASP A 124 2.10 -1.96 19.30
N LEU A 125 2.15 -3.27 19.58
CA LEU A 125 1.29 -3.93 20.54
C LEU A 125 1.84 -3.48 21.89
N GLU A 126 1.34 -2.33 22.38
CA GLU A 126 1.49 -2.00 23.79
C GLU A 126 0.91 -3.17 24.60
N GLU A 127 1.76 -3.81 25.41
CA GLU A 127 1.38 -4.67 26.54
C GLU A 127 0.70 -3.84 27.64
#